data_AF-A0A2D8AK08-F1
#
_entry.id   AF-A0A2D8AK08-F1
#
_cell.length_a   1.000
_cell.length_b   1.000
_cell.length_c   1.000
_cell.angle_alpha   90.00
_cell.angle_beta   90.00
_cell.angle_gamma   90.00
#
_symmetry.space_group_name_H-M   'P 1'
#
loop_
_entity.id
_entity.type
_entity.pdbx_description
1 polymer ?
#
loop_
_entity_poly.entity_id
_entity_poly.type
_entity_poly.pdbx_seq_one_letter_code
_entity_poly.pdbx_strand_id
1 'polypeptide(L)' 'MISNQSEIDPKAEIDECVTIGPWCIVGPGVRIGSGTVIESHVVIRANTTIGTNNRFYQFCSVGEDPADKKFEGEET' A
#
# COMPACT_ATOMS: atom_id res chain seq x y z
N MET A 1 -3.84 13.00 4.09
CA MET A 1 -4.15 13.67 2.80
C MET A 1 -3.76 12.72 1.67
N ILE A 2 -4.67 12.44 0.74
CA ILE A 2 -4.44 11.50 -0.36
C ILE A 2 -4.43 12.28 -1.68
N SER A 3 -3.39 12.09 -2.50
CA SER A 3 -3.33 12.68 -3.85
C SER A 3 -4.40 12.08 -4.76
N ASN A 4 -5.04 12.92 -5.58
CA ASN A 4 -5.99 12.50 -6.61
C ASN A 4 -5.33 11.83 -7.83
N GLN A 5 -4.00 11.79 -7.87
CA GLN A 5 -3.21 11.12 -8.92
C GLN A 5 -2.81 9.70 -8.53
N SER A 6 -3.35 9.17 -7.43
CA SER A 6 -3.05 7.83 -6.93
C SER A 6 -4.26 6.92 -7.11
N GLU A 7 -3.99 5.66 -7.45
CA GLU A 7 -5.00 4.64 -7.63
C GLU A 7 -5.12 3.85 -6.32
N ILE A 8 -6.29 3.91 -5.71
CA ILE A 8 -6.57 3.23 -4.43
C ILE A 8 -7.81 2.37 -4.63
N ASP A 9 -7.67 1.07 -4.39
CA ASP A 9 -8.78 0.16 -4.45
C ASP A 9 -9.86 0.56 -3.42
N PRO A 10 -11.15 0.58 -3.78
CA PRO A 10 -12.24 0.97 -2.87
C PRO A 10 -12.36 0.09 -1.61
N LYS A 11 -11.77 -1.11 -1.61
CA LYS A 11 -11.74 -2.02 -0.45
C LYS A 11 -10.53 -1.80 0.46
N ALA A 12 -9.66 -0.84 0.17
CA ALA A 12 -8.58 -0.48 1.09
C ALA A 12 -9.13 0.27 2.31
N GLU A 13 -8.65 -0.08 3.49
CA GLU A 13 -9.00 0.55 4.76
C GLU A 13 -7.84 1.48 5.18
N ILE A 14 -8.03 2.78 5.00
CA ILE A 14 -6.98 3.79 5.23
C ILE A 14 -7.46 4.74 6.33
N ASP A 15 -6.66 4.87 7.39
CA ASP A 15 -6.92 5.83 8.46
C ASP A 15 -6.86 7.28 7.95
N GLU A 16 -7.70 8.16 8.49
CA GLU A 16 -7.86 9.55 8.03
C GLU A 16 -6.56 10.39 8.14
N CYS A 17 -5.66 10.02 9.05
CA CYS A 17 -4.39 10.69 9.26
C CYS A 17 -3.25 10.16 8.37
N VAL A 18 -3.52 9.22 7.47
CA VAL A 18 -2.53 8.73 6.50
C VAL A 18 -2.32 9.76 5.40
N THR A 19 -1.07 9.89 4.96
CA THR A 19 -0.69 10.69 3.79
C THR A 19 -0.23 9.79 2.66
N ILE A 20 -0.80 9.97 1.46
CA ILE A 20 -0.44 9.22 0.26
C ILE A 20 -0.10 10.21 -0.85
N GLY A 21 1.16 10.19 -1.28
CA GLY A 21 1.70 10.98 -2.39
C GLY A 21 1.14 10.54 -3.74
N PRO A 22 1.43 11.28 -4.82
CA PRO A 22 0.91 11.00 -6.17
C PRO A 22 1.49 9.71 -6.76
N TRP A 23 0.74 9.12 -7.72
CA TRP A 23 1.14 7.93 -8.48
C TRP A 23 1.42 6.69 -7.61
N CYS A 24 0.80 6.62 -6.44
CA CYS A 24 0.80 5.39 -5.64
C CYS A 24 -0.26 4.43 -6.17
N ILE A 25 -0.02 3.14 -5.95
CA ILE A 25 -1.00 2.08 -6.18
C ILE A 25 -1.23 1.36 -4.85
N VAL A 26 -2.49 1.33 -4.39
CA VAL A 26 -2.90 0.63 -3.17
C VAL A 26 -3.96 -0.40 -3.53
N GLY A 27 -3.64 -1.68 -3.36
CA GLY A 27 -4.49 -2.80 -3.74
C GLY A 27 -5.66 -3.10 -2.78
N PRO A 28 -6.54 -4.05 -3.14
CA PRO A 28 -7.70 -4.43 -2.34
C PRO A 28 -7.29 -5.06 -0.99
N GLY A 29 -8.06 -4.81 0.06
CA GLY A 29 -7.82 -5.41 1.38
C GLY A 29 -6.57 -4.88 2.11
N VAL A 30 -5.89 -3.87 1.54
CA VAL A 30 -4.80 -3.17 2.22
C VAL A 30 -5.35 -2.40 3.42
N ARG A 31 -4.62 -2.46 4.54
CA ARG A 31 -4.91 -1.68 5.76
C ARG A 31 -3.73 -0.81 6.11
N ILE A 32 -3.95 0.50 6.30
CA ILE A 32 -2.88 1.44 6.65
C ILE A 32 -3.25 2.21 7.91
N GLY A 33 -2.44 2.03 8.96
CA GLY A 33 -2.63 2.69 10.25
C GLY A 33 -2.25 4.17 10.28
N SER A 34 -2.85 4.87 11.23
CA SER A 34 -2.72 6.32 11.46
C SER A 34 -1.29 6.85 11.48
N GLY A 35 -1.10 8.08 10.98
CA GLY A 35 0.19 8.77 10.95
C GLY A 35 1.21 8.22 9.95
N THR A 36 0.86 7.18 9.19
CA THR A 36 1.74 6.63 8.15
C THR A 36 1.82 7.57 6.93
N VAL A 37 3.01 7.69 6.36
CA VAL A 37 3.28 8.47 5.14
C VAL A 37 3.77 7.54 4.03
N ILE A 38 3.05 7.54 2.92
CA ILE A 38 3.39 6.88 1.68
C ILE A 38 3.83 7.96 0.68
N GLU A 39 5.11 8.02 0.35
CA GLU A 39 5.63 8.97 -0.65
C GLU A 39 5.22 8.55 -2.08
N SER A 40 5.48 9.41 -3.07
CA SER A 40 5.07 9.16 -4.45
C SER A 40 5.61 7.83 -5.02
N HIS A 41 4.90 7.21 -5.97
CA HIS A 41 5.35 6.00 -6.68
C HIS A 41 5.58 4.77 -5.79
N VAL A 42 4.89 4.66 -4.67
CA VAL A 42 4.88 3.43 -3.86
C VAL A 42 3.79 2.50 -4.35
N VAL A 43 4.10 1.20 -4.43
CA VAL A 43 3.14 0.14 -4.72
C VAL A 43 2.95 -0.69 -3.46
N ILE A 44 1.70 -0.78 -3.01
CA ILE A 44 1.26 -1.64 -1.89
C ILE A 44 0.23 -2.60 -2.46
N ARG A 45 0.60 -3.88 -2.58
CA ARG A 45 -0.26 -4.91 -3.15
C ARG A 45 -1.30 -5.38 -2.13
N ALA A 46 -2.30 -6.11 -2.63
CA ALA A 46 -3.44 -6.61 -1.87
C ALA A 46 -3.09 -7.26 -0.52
N ASN A 47 -4.05 -7.26 0.41
CA ASN A 47 -3.99 -7.92 1.72
C ASN A 47 -2.83 -7.53 2.65
N THR A 48 -2.09 -6.47 2.33
CA THR A 48 -1.01 -5.96 3.17
C THR A 48 -1.55 -5.15 4.36
N THR A 49 -1.07 -5.43 5.57
CA THR A 49 -1.37 -4.62 6.77
C THR A 49 -0.15 -3.84 7.22
N ILE A 50 -0.27 -2.50 7.24
CA ILE A 50 0.76 -1.56 7.68
C ILE A 50 0.30 -0.91 8.99
N GLY A 51 1.18 -0.90 9.99
CA GLY A 51 0.91 -0.27 11.28
C GLY A 51 0.91 1.27 11.23
N THR A 52 1.00 1.90 12.41
CA THR A 52 0.98 3.36 12.55
C THR A 52 2.37 4.00 12.44
N ASN A 53 2.43 5.28 12.08
CA ASN A 53 3.66 6.10 12.09
C ASN A 53 4.83 5.54 11.26
N ASN A 54 4.51 4.84 10.16
CA ASN A 54 5.52 4.39 9.22
C ASN A 54 5.80 5.43 8.14
N ARG A 55 6.94 5.31 7.46
CA ARG A 55 7.25 6.12 6.29
C ARG A 55 7.85 5.26 5.19
N PHE A 56 7.18 5.20 4.05
CA PHE A 56 7.61 4.49 2.85
C PHE A 56 8.03 5.53 1.81
N TYR A 57 9.27 5.41 1.34
CA TYR A 57 9.83 6.32 0.33
C TYR A 57 9.52 5.84 -1.08
N GLN A 58 9.74 6.71 -2.07
CA GLN A 58 9.42 6.44 -3.46
C GLN A 58 10.04 5.13 -3.97
N PHE A 59 9.28 4.43 -4.81
CA PHE A 59 9.64 3.15 -5.43
C PHE A 59 9.75 1.96 -4.46
N CYS A 60 9.26 2.09 -3.23
CA CYS A 60 8.98 0.90 -2.42
C CYS A 60 7.89 0.04 -3.09
N SER A 61 8.13 -1.27 -3.12
CA SER A 61 7.16 -2.29 -3.53
C SER A 61 6.95 -3.21 -2.34
N VAL A 62 5.70 -3.28 -1.86
CA VAL A 62 5.33 -3.89 -0.58
C VAL A 62 4.18 -4.88 -0.79
N GLY A 63 4.33 -6.09 -0.27
CA GLY A 63 3.29 -7.12 -0.32
C GLY A 63 3.18 -7.87 -1.64
N GLU A 64 4.19 -7.77 -2.52
CA GLU A 64 4.22 -8.50 -3.78
C GLU A 64 4.29 -10.01 -3.60
N ASP A 65 4.01 -10.74 -4.68
CA ASP A 65 4.17 -12.18 -4.72
C ASP A 65 5.61 -12.60 -4.32
N PRO A 66 5.74 -13.68 -3.53
CA PRO A 66 7.03 -14.26 -3.26
C PRO A 66 7.76 -14.64 -4.57
N ALA A 67 9.06 -14.39 -4.62
CA ALA A 67 9.91 -14.87 -5.72
C ALA A 67 10.26 -16.38 -5.61
N ASP A 68 9.48 -17.15 -4.84
CA ASP A 68 9.65 -18.59 -4.71
C ASP A 68 9.04 -19.30 -5.93
N LYS A 69 9.75 -20.29 -6.48
CA LYS A 69 9.30 -21.09 -7.62
C LYS A 69 8.10 -21.98 -7.32
N LYS A 70 7.81 -22.22 -6.04
CA LYS A 70 6.67 -23.02 -5.59
C LYS A 70 5.40 -22.19 -5.38
N PHE A 71 5.50 -20.87 -5.53
CA PHE A 71 4.34 -20.00 -5.44
C PHE A 71 3.44 -20.24 -6.66
N GLU A 72 2.20 -20.62 -6.42
CA GLU A 72 1.22 -21.02 -7.43
C GLU A 72 0.04 -20.02 -7.48
N GLY A 73 0.23 -18.82 -6.94
CA GLY A 73 -0.80 -17.80 -6.85
C GLY A 73 -1.70 -17.96 -5.63
N GLU A 74 -1.17 -18.51 -4.53
CA GLU A 74 -1.87 -18.50 -3.25
C GLU A 74 -2.25 -17.08 -2.84
N GLU A 75 -3.35 -16.96 -2.10
CA GLU A 75 -3.76 -15.67 -1.55
C GLU A 75 -2.67 -15.15 -0.62
N THR A 76 -2.14 -13.96 -0.96
CA THR A 76 -1.10 -13.23 -0.24
C THR A 76 -1.58 -11.83 0.08
#